data_AF-A0A210QFX7-F1
#
_entry.id   AF-A0A210QFX7-F1
#
_cell.length_a   1.000
_cell.length_b   1.000
_cell.length_c   1.000
_cell.angle_alpha   90.00
_cell.angle_beta   90.00
_cell.angle_gamma   90.00
#
_symmetry.space_group_name_H-M   'P 1'
#
loop_
_entity.id
_entity.type
_entity.pdbx_description
1 polymer ?
#
loop_
_entity_poly.entity_id
_entity_poly.type
_entity_poly.pdbx_seq_one_letter_code
_entity_poly.pdbx_strand_id
1 'polypeptide(L)' 'MTVIPVDDKRYKYKDNVWSAVGKSEINHPTTPYKHPISPATGYYWTKDILSFGHAKLSNHLGPNKSGITLYPNGEY' A
#
# COMPACT_ATOMS: atom_id res chain seq x y z
N MET A 1 0.32 -9.46 -1.73
CA MET A 1 -0.39 -8.46 -0.91
C MET A 1 -0.61 -7.22 -1.75
N THR A 2 -1.80 -6.62 -1.67
CA THR A 2 -2.10 -5.31 -2.26
C THR A 2 -2.67 -4.40 -1.18
N VAL A 3 -2.54 -3.10 -1.38
CA VAL A 3 -3.14 -2.06 -0.53
C VAL A 3 -4.19 -1.34 -1.37
N ILE A 4 -5.37 -1.12 -0.81
CA ILE A 4 -6.50 -0.49 -1.49
C ILE A 4 -6.98 0.70 -0.66
N PRO A 5 -7.35 1.83 -1.28
CA PRO A 5 -7.91 2.96 -0.55
C PRO A 5 -9.18 2.54 0.20
N VAL A 6 -9.31 3.01 1.44
CA VAL A 6 -10.53 2.83 2.24
C VAL A 6 -11.65 3.72 1.71
N ASP A 7 -11.33 4.95 1.33
CA ASP A 7 -12.26 5.89 0.72
C ASP A 7 -11.61 6.77 -0.36
N ASP A 8 -12.43 7.65 -0.96
CA ASP A 8 -12.00 8.60 -1.98
C ASP A 8 -11.79 10.01 -1.39
N LYS A 9 -11.32 10.11 -0.14
CA LYS A 9 -11.06 11.38 0.53
C LYS A 9 -9.58 11.66 0.67
N ARG A 10 -9.24 12.95 0.63
CA ARG A 10 -7.92 13.47 0.99
C ARG A 10 -7.98 14.05 2.38
N TYR A 11 -7.06 13.63 3.25
CA TYR A 11 -7.02 14.05 4.65
C TYR A 11 -5.95 15.12 4.91
N LYS A 12 -6.18 15.93 5.94
CA LYS A 12 -5.18 16.87 6.48
C LYS A 12 -5.18 16.77 8.00
N TYR A 13 -3.98 16.71 8.57
CA TYR A 13 -3.78 16.78 10.01
C TYR A 13 -3.52 18.23 10.42
N LYS A 14 -4.35 18.76 11.33
CA LYS A 14 -4.20 20.11 11.92
C LYS A 14 -4.78 20.09 13.33
N ASP A 15 -4.12 20.77 14.27
CA ASP A 15 -4.61 20.93 15.65
C ASP A 15 -4.95 19.58 16.34
N ASN A 16 -4.11 18.56 16.10
CA ASN A 16 -4.30 17.17 16.56
C ASN A 16 -5.56 16.45 16.05
N VAL A 17 -6.14 16.93 14.94
CA VAL A 17 -7.32 16.34 14.33
C VAL A 17 -7.06 16.04 12.85
N TRP A 18 -7.49 14.85 12.40
CA TRP A 18 -7.60 14.52 10.99
C TRP A 18 -8.94 15.02 10.44
N SER A 19 -8.89 15.74 9.33
CA SER A 19 -10.07 16.28 8.66
C SER A 19 -10.03 15.97 7.17
N ALA A 20 -11.18 15.61 6.59
CA ALA A 20 -11.30 15.46 5.15
C ALA A 20 -11.32 16.85 4.50
N VAL A 21 -10.44 17.09 3.54
CA VAL A 21 -10.24 18.40 2.90
C VAL A 21 -10.52 18.37 1.39
N GLY A 22 -10.90 17.22 0.84
CA GLY A 22 -11.25 17.09 -0.57
C GLY A 22 -11.33 15.65 -1.04
N LYS A 23 -11.35 15.48 -2.36
CA LYS A 23 -11.30 14.19 -3.05
C LYS A 23 -9.87 13.65 -3.09
N SER A 24 -9.69 12.34 -2.97
CA SER A 24 -8.40 11.69 -3.17
C SER A 24 -7.93 11.85 -4.62
N GLU A 25 -6.63 11.72 -4.86
CA GLU A 25 -6.09 11.66 -6.22
C GLU A 25 -6.53 10.35 -6.88
N ILE A 26 -6.75 10.37 -8.21
CA ILE A 26 -7.24 9.20 -8.95
C ILE A 26 -6.26 8.04 -8.74
N ASN A 27 -6.76 6.96 -8.14
CA ASN A 27 -6.00 5.75 -7.83
C ASN A 27 -5.45 5.12 -9.12
N HIS A 28 -4.16 5.29 -9.38
CA HIS A 28 -3.46 4.51 -10.40
C HIS A 28 -3.29 3.07 -9.91
N PRO A 29 -3.06 2.12 -10.82
CA PRO A 29 -2.84 0.72 -10.45
C PRO A 29 -1.64 0.59 -9.49
N THR A 30 -1.93 0.23 -8.24
CA THR A 30 -0.92 -0.10 -7.24
C THR A 30 -0.25 -1.42 -7.61
N THR A 31 1.08 -1.46 -7.61
CA THR A 31 1.82 -2.70 -7.86
C THR A 31 1.72 -3.61 -6.63
N PRO A 32 1.23 -4.86 -6.78
CA PRO A 32 1.12 -5.76 -5.64
C PRO A 32 2.51 -6.22 -5.19
N TYR A 33 2.70 -6.34 -3.88
CA TYR A 33 3.89 -6.97 -3.31
C TYR A 33 3.78 -8.50 -3.44
N LYS A 34 4.78 -9.09 -4.08
CA LYS A 34 4.96 -10.54 -4.19
C LYS A 34 5.92 -11.02 -3.10
N HIS A 35 5.47 -11.97 -2.29
CA HIS A 35 6.31 -12.56 -1.25
C HIS A 35 7.51 -13.31 -1.86
N PRO A 36 8.72 -13.25 -1.28
CA PRO A 36 9.94 -13.80 -1.88
C PRO A 36 9.87 -15.30 -2.19
N ILE A 37 9.13 -16.08 -1.39
CA ILE A 37 8.99 -17.52 -1.59
C ILE A 37 7.99 -17.88 -2.70
N SER A 38 7.35 -16.91 -3.36
CA SER A 38 6.36 -17.18 -4.40
C SER A 38 7.03 -17.41 -5.78
N PRO A 39 6.63 -18.44 -6.55
CA PRO A 39 5.60 -19.43 -6.25
C PRO A 39 6.12 -20.56 -5.35
N ALA A 40 5.30 -21.03 -4.41
CA ALA A 40 5.60 -22.17 -3.56
C ALA A 40 4.36 -23.03 -3.29
N THR A 41 4.56 -24.28 -2.89
CA THR A 41 3.49 -25.23 -2.54
C THR A 41 2.89 -24.91 -1.16
N GLY A 42 1.69 -25.41 -0.88
CA GLY A 42 0.98 -25.21 0.40
C GLY A 42 1.81 -25.59 1.64
N TYR A 43 2.67 -26.59 1.51
CA TYR A 43 3.60 -27.01 2.56
C TYR A 43 4.53 -25.87 2.99
N TYR A 44 5.12 -25.14 2.05
CA TYR A 44 6.02 -24.02 2.37
C TYR A 44 5.28 -22.83 2.96
N TRP A 45 4.01 -22.60 2.61
CA TRP A 45 3.21 -21.51 3.17
C TRP A 45 2.78 -21.76 4.62
N THR A 46 2.68 -23.03 5.02
CA THR A 46 2.18 -23.44 6.35
C THR A 46 3.29 -23.84 7.30
N LYS A 47 4.53 -23.97 6.81
CA LYS A 47 5.68 -24.38 7.61
C LYS A 47 6.04 -23.37 8.70
N ASP A 48 5.98 -22.07 8.38
CA ASP A 48 6.42 -20.98 9.24
C ASP A 48 5.48 -19.77 9.10
N ILE A 49 5.61 -18.78 10.00
CA ILE A 49 4.87 -17.52 9.92
C ILE A 49 5.25 -16.77 8.64
N LEU A 50 4.24 -16.39 7.86
CA LEU A 50 4.39 -15.56 6.67
C LEU A 50 4.58 -14.09 7.05
N SER A 51 5.74 -13.52 6.76
CA SER A 51 6.05 -12.12 7.03
C SER A 51 5.97 -11.26 5.79
N PHE A 52 5.23 -10.16 5.89
CA PHE A 52 5.19 -9.09 4.88
C PHE A 52 6.01 -7.86 5.31
N GLY A 53 6.86 -7.99 6.34
CA GLY A 53 7.66 -6.87 6.88
C GLY A 53 8.69 -6.28 5.91
N HIS A 54 9.02 -7.00 4.83
CA HIS A 54 9.90 -6.51 3.76
C HIS A 54 9.15 -5.74 2.66
N ALA A 55 7.82 -5.62 2.75
CA ALA A 55 7.07 -4.78 1.82
C ALA A 55 7.42 -3.30 2.05
N LYS A 56 7.77 -2.60 0.97
CA LYS A 56 8.07 -1.17 0.99
C LYS A 56 6.87 -0.39 0.48
N LEU A 57 6.57 0.73 1.14
CA LEU A 57 5.60 1.72 0.69
C LEU A 57 6.35 2.88 0.05
N SER A 58 5.86 3.39 -1.08
CA SER A 58 6.47 4.50 -1.81
C SER A 58 5.42 5.47 -2.31
N ASN A 59 5.72 6.76 -2.33
CA ASN A 59 4.88 7.78 -2.98
C ASN A 59 5.40 8.17 -4.38
N HIS A 60 6.40 7.46 -4.89
CA HIS A 60 6.99 7.76 -6.20
C HIS A 60 6.17 7.15 -7.33
N LEU A 61 5.55 8.02 -8.15
CA LEU A 61 4.69 7.65 -9.28
C LEU A 61 5.44 7.49 -10.62
N GLY A 62 6.74 7.80 -10.65
CA GLY A 62 7.55 7.75 -11.87
C GLY A 62 7.95 6.33 -12.33
N PRO A 63 8.69 6.22 -13.44
CA PRO A 63 9.01 4.96 -14.11
C PRO A 63 9.81 3.97 -13.24
N ASN A 64 10.56 4.46 -12.26
CA ASN A 64 11.36 3.64 -11.33
C ASN A 64 10.62 3.28 -10.02
N LYS A 65 9.28 3.21 -10.06
CA LYS A 65 8.48 2.83 -8.90
C LYS A 65 8.88 1.43 -8.41
N SER A 66 9.09 1.31 -7.10
CA SER A 66 9.39 0.05 -6.43
C SER A 66 8.55 -0.07 -5.16
N GLY A 67 8.16 -1.29 -4.84
CA GLY A 67 7.23 -1.54 -3.75
C GLY A 67 5.78 -1.15 -4.08
N ILE A 68 4.99 -0.99 -3.04
CA ILE A 68 3.58 -0.64 -3.10
C ILE A 68 3.48 0.89 -3.17
N THR A 69 2.94 1.42 -4.26
CA THR A 69 2.78 2.87 -4.43
C THR A 69 1.50 3.37 -3.76
N LEU A 70 1.63 4.33 -2.83
CA LEU A 70 0.54 4.97 -2.11
C LEU A 70 0.51 6.47 -2.40
N TYR A 71 -0.68 7.06 -2.43
CA TYR A 71 -0.83 8.49 -2.58
C TYR A 71 -0.73 9.19 -1.23
N PRO A 72 -0.12 10.38 -1.18
CA PRO A 72 -0.10 11.17 0.04
C PRO A 72 -1.52 11.48 0.51
N ASN A 73 -1.73 11.39 1.83
CA ASN A 73 -2.96 11.81 2.51
C ASN A 73 -4.24 11.02 2.13
N GLY A 74 -4.10 9.87 1.48
CA GLY A 74 -5.18 8.88 1.37
C GLY A 74 -5.18 7.95 2.59
N GLU A 75 -6.33 7.35 2.88
CA GLU A 75 -6.49 6.29 3.88
C GLU A 75 -6.52 4.93 3.17
N TYR A 76 -5.79 3.94 3.70
CA TYR A 76 -5.42 2.68 3.03
C TYR A 76 -5.45 1.47 3.99
#